data_AF-A0A5E4LRW5-F1
#
_entry.id   AF-A0A5E4LRW5-F1
#
_cell.length_a   1.000
_cell.length_b   1.000
_cell.length_c   1.000
_cell.angle_alpha   90.00
_cell.angle_beta   90.00
_cell.angle_gamma   90.00
#
_symmetry.space_group_name_H-M   'P 1'
#
loop_
_entity.id
_entity.type
_entity.pdbx_description
1 polymer ?
#
loop_
_entity_poly.entity_id
_entity_poly.type
_entity_poly.pdbx_seq_one_letter_code
_entity_poly.pdbx_strand_id
1 'polypeptide(L)'
;MYASNLREVSGLAASMQNELSCTIPSFVKRASPSDKHGSRTRAYIGETRLAMEELSSALLSDAKPAPTEDVVLVDYDEKGEEKAIAAMLYPYSRLPMRQLREFVAGMGSQEGCKAIAEYMGTRENRRHRPGRALETVYYTFDVLGNYGMYRDLHRHRMLTQERQELTTLHGYDDPEELAAIGFKDEFEKCMQAADSAYREIPKKMPAQAQYVVPLAYRLRWYMKLNLREVFHMTELRSSPQGHIDYRRVAQKMFLKVKEVHPSLAEYIKFVDMSGGQKLERLDAEKRTDSKLAELEKKYGKK
;
A
#
# COMPACT_ATOMS: atom_id res chain seq x y z
N MET A 1 10.03 14.29 12.75
CA MET A 1 9.52 15.66 12.53
C MET A 1 10.62 16.70 12.62
N TYR A 2 11.38 16.81 13.72
CA TYR A 2 12.48 17.79 13.81
C TYR A 2 13.61 17.66 12.78
N ALA A 3 13.81 16.49 12.17
CA ALA A 3 14.76 16.29 11.08
C ALA A 3 14.19 16.66 9.69
N SER A 4 12.95 17.16 9.64
CA SER A 4 12.29 17.56 8.40
C SER A 4 12.93 18.82 7.82
N ASN A 5 12.98 18.91 6.49
CA ASN A 5 13.33 20.12 5.75
C ASN A 5 12.19 21.17 5.76
N LEU A 6 11.00 20.78 6.19
CA LEU A 6 9.83 21.66 6.32
C LEU A 6 9.82 22.34 7.70
N ARG A 7 9.87 23.67 7.69
CA ARG A 7 9.93 24.50 8.91
C ARG A 7 8.67 24.33 9.77
N GLU A 8 7.52 24.25 9.14
CA GLU A 8 6.21 23.99 9.74
C GLU A 8 6.16 22.66 10.48
N VAL A 9 6.76 21.59 9.92
CA VAL A 9 6.83 20.27 10.56
C VAL A 9 7.74 20.32 11.78
N SER A 10 8.86 21.02 11.69
CA SER A 10 9.77 21.24 12.82
C SER A 10 9.14 22.14 13.89
N GLY A 11 8.33 23.12 13.50
CA GLY A 11 7.54 23.96 14.40
C GLY A 11 6.47 23.16 15.16
N LEU A 12 5.71 22.32 14.45
CA LEU A 12 4.74 21.40 15.07
C LEU A 12 5.43 20.42 16.03
N ALA A 13 6.60 19.93 15.67
CA ALA A 13 7.40 19.08 16.56
C ALA A 13 7.73 19.80 17.88
N ALA A 14 8.10 21.09 17.80
CA ALA A 14 8.36 21.92 18.97
C ALA A 14 7.11 22.10 19.84
N SER A 15 5.97 22.42 19.24
CA SER A 15 4.70 22.53 19.97
C SER A 15 4.33 21.23 20.66
N MET A 16 4.40 20.09 19.96
CA MET A 16 4.12 18.77 20.53
C MET A 16 5.10 18.42 21.66
N GLN A 17 6.39 18.70 21.48
CA GLN A 17 7.40 18.43 22.50
C GLN A 17 7.14 19.22 23.78
N ASN A 18 6.76 20.50 23.66
CA ASN A 18 6.50 21.35 24.83
C ASN A 18 5.35 20.79 25.67
N GLU A 19 4.20 20.51 25.04
CA GLU A 19 3.03 19.96 25.73
C GLU A 19 3.31 18.57 26.33
N LEU A 20 3.90 17.66 25.56
CA LEU A 20 4.17 16.29 26.03
C LEU A 20 5.23 16.25 27.13
N SER A 21 6.15 17.22 27.18
CA SER A 21 7.14 17.29 28.27
C SER A 21 6.50 17.62 29.61
N CYS A 22 5.33 18.25 29.64
CA CYS A 22 4.58 18.50 30.87
C CYS A 22 3.87 17.24 31.39
N THR A 23 3.43 16.34 30.50
CA THR A 23 2.63 15.15 30.89
C THR A 23 3.46 13.87 30.97
N ILE A 24 4.36 13.63 30.03
CA ILE A 24 5.12 12.37 29.88
C ILE A 24 6.63 12.59 29.59
N PRO A 25 7.35 13.40 30.38
CA PRO A 25 8.71 13.84 30.09
C PRO A 25 9.71 12.71 29.84
N SER A 26 9.59 11.59 30.57
CA SER A 26 10.47 10.42 30.42
C SER A 26 10.37 9.76 29.03
N PHE A 27 9.19 9.78 28.42
CA PHE A 27 8.93 9.18 27.10
C PHE A 27 9.35 10.09 25.94
N VAL A 28 9.36 11.41 26.13
CA VAL A 28 9.70 12.38 25.07
C VAL A 28 11.07 13.03 25.24
N LYS A 29 11.84 12.66 26.28
CA LYS A 29 13.18 13.22 26.56
C LYS A 29 14.11 13.17 25.33
N ARG A 30 14.14 12.04 24.61
CA ARG A 30 15.02 11.85 23.44
C ARG A 30 14.62 12.68 22.23
N ALA A 31 13.38 13.13 22.14
CA ALA A 31 12.93 14.00 21.06
C ALA A 31 13.35 15.47 21.29
N SER A 32 13.67 15.84 22.55
CA SER A 32 14.11 17.19 22.92
C SER A 32 15.29 17.69 22.07
N PRO A 33 15.31 18.98 21.70
CA PRO A 33 16.47 19.64 21.11
C PRO A 33 17.75 19.49 21.94
N SER A 34 17.62 19.53 23.27
CA SER A 34 18.73 19.49 24.23
C SER A 34 19.29 18.09 24.50
N ASP A 35 18.64 17.03 24.05
CA ASP A 35 19.13 15.67 24.23
C ASP A 35 20.28 15.35 23.27
N LYS A 36 21.41 14.88 23.81
CA LYS A 36 22.64 14.57 23.04
C LYS A 36 22.42 13.45 22.01
N HIS A 37 21.63 12.43 22.33
CA HIS A 37 21.39 11.32 21.40
C HIS A 37 20.35 11.72 20.36
N GLY A 38 19.29 12.41 20.79
CA GLY A 38 18.28 12.98 19.91
C GLY A 38 18.86 13.90 18.84
N SER A 39 19.75 14.83 19.23
CA SER A 39 20.39 15.76 18.30
C SER A 39 21.25 15.06 17.26
N ARG A 40 22.06 14.08 17.66
CA ARG A 40 22.86 13.25 16.75
C ARG A 40 21.99 12.47 15.78
N THR A 41 20.91 11.86 16.25
CA THR A 41 19.97 11.14 15.37
C THR A 41 19.32 12.06 14.34
N ARG A 42 18.93 13.29 14.73
CA ARG A 42 18.36 14.28 13.79
C ARG A 42 19.36 14.71 12.72
N ALA A 43 20.59 15.01 13.14
CA ALA A 43 21.68 15.36 12.22
C ALA A 43 21.94 14.22 11.24
N TYR A 44 22.09 12.99 11.75
CA TYR A 44 22.29 11.79 10.93
C TYR A 44 21.19 11.60 9.87
N ILE A 45 19.91 11.71 10.25
CA ILE A 45 18.79 11.59 9.29
C ILE A 45 18.85 12.70 8.23
N GLY A 46 19.12 13.94 8.63
CA GLY A 46 19.20 15.08 7.72
C GLY A 46 20.37 14.98 6.75
N GLU A 47 21.57 14.67 7.26
CA GLU A 47 22.80 14.50 6.48
C GLU A 47 22.68 13.31 5.51
N THR A 48 22.15 12.17 5.96
CA THR A 48 21.95 10.98 5.11
C THR A 48 20.97 11.30 3.97
N ARG A 49 19.88 12.01 4.25
CA ARG A 49 18.93 12.41 3.21
C ARG A 49 19.58 13.31 2.16
N LEU A 50 20.32 14.35 2.57
CA LEU A 50 21.01 15.25 1.65
C LEU A 50 22.05 14.51 0.81
N ALA A 51 22.86 13.65 1.44
CA ALA A 51 23.86 12.85 0.73
C ALA A 51 23.22 11.92 -0.32
N MET A 52 22.07 11.33 -0.01
CA MET A 52 21.33 10.48 -0.96
C MET A 52 20.67 11.29 -2.08
N GLU A 53 20.16 12.50 -1.80
CA GLU A 53 19.62 13.41 -2.82
C GLU A 53 20.71 13.82 -3.83
N GLU A 54 21.89 14.21 -3.34
CA GLU A 54 23.05 14.57 -4.16
C GLU A 54 23.57 13.39 -4.98
N LEU A 55 23.75 12.23 -4.33
CA LEU A 55 24.22 11.01 -4.99
C LEU A 55 23.24 10.54 -6.08
N SER A 56 21.94 10.54 -5.78
CA SER A 56 20.89 10.14 -6.73
C SER A 56 20.87 11.05 -7.96
N SER A 57 20.94 12.37 -7.75
CA SER A 57 21.01 13.36 -8.83
C SER A 57 22.23 13.15 -9.73
N ALA A 58 23.40 12.86 -9.14
CA ALA A 58 24.63 12.61 -9.88
C ALA A 58 24.61 11.29 -10.65
N LEU A 59 24.10 10.21 -10.06
CA LEU A 59 24.07 8.88 -10.68
C LEU A 59 22.99 8.72 -11.75
N LEU A 60 21.86 9.44 -11.62
CA LEU A 60 20.67 9.26 -12.45
C LEU A 60 20.41 10.44 -13.40
N SER A 61 21.37 11.34 -13.58
CA SER A 61 21.23 12.56 -14.39
C SER A 61 20.76 12.31 -15.84
N ASP A 62 21.27 11.25 -16.47
CA ASP A 62 20.91 10.85 -17.84
C ASP A 62 19.79 9.79 -17.91
N ALA A 63 19.34 9.30 -16.75
CA ALA A 63 18.32 8.27 -16.70
C ALA A 63 16.95 8.83 -17.05
N LYS A 64 16.28 8.20 -18.02
CA LYS A 64 14.90 8.54 -18.42
C LYS A 64 13.95 7.43 -18.00
N PRO A 65 12.81 7.76 -17.39
CA PRO A 65 11.82 6.76 -17.04
C PRO A 65 11.25 6.11 -18.31
N ALA A 66 11.28 4.79 -18.38
CA ALA A 66 10.60 4.04 -19.42
C ALA A 66 9.09 4.01 -19.15
N PRO A 67 8.24 4.02 -20.19
CA PRO A 67 6.82 3.72 -20.05
C PRO A 67 6.64 2.33 -19.42
N THR A 68 5.73 2.21 -18.46
CA THR A 68 5.47 0.98 -17.73
C THR A 68 3.99 0.88 -17.36
N GLU A 69 3.53 -0.33 -17.06
CA GLU A 69 2.17 -0.57 -16.57
C GLU A 69 1.97 0.09 -15.20
N ASP A 70 0.70 0.37 -14.85
CA ASP A 70 0.36 0.93 -13.54
C ASP A 70 0.78 0.04 -12.36
N VAL A 71 0.84 -1.28 -12.56
CA VAL A 71 1.18 -2.27 -11.54
C VAL A 71 2.08 -3.33 -12.14
N VAL A 72 3.33 -3.37 -11.71
CA VAL A 72 4.33 -4.34 -12.17
C VAL A 72 4.80 -5.19 -11.01
N LEU A 73 4.84 -6.52 -11.20
CA LEU A 73 5.51 -7.43 -10.28
C LEU A 73 7.01 -7.43 -10.62
N VAL A 74 7.82 -6.82 -9.77
CA VAL A 74 9.27 -6.60 -9.99
C VAL A 74 10.11 -7.76 -9.48
N ASP A 75 9.70 -8.36 -8.36
CA ASP A 75 10.43 -9.45 -7.69
C ASP A 75 9.46 -10.37 -6.96
N TYR A 76 9.74 -11.67 -6.95
CA TYR A 76 8.97 -12.68 -6.22
C TYR A 76 9.83 -13.89 -5.86
N ASP A 77 9.43 -14.64 -4.82
CA ASP A 77 10.09 -15.90 -4.48
C ASP A 77 9.76 -16.96 -5.55
N GLU A 78 10.67 -17.27 -6.48
CA GLU A 78 10.46 -18.30 -7.54
C GLU A 78 10.09 -19.68 -6.99
N LYS A 79 10.63 -20.03 -5.81
CA LYS A 79 10.31 -21.26 -5.08
C LYS A 79 9.28 -21.03 -3.97
N GLY A 80 8.35 -20.10 -4.19
CA GLY A 80 7.38 -19.67 -3.19
C GLY A 80 6.52 -20.82 -2.67
N GLU A 81 6.08 -21.72 -3.56
CA GLU A 81 5.27 -22.88 -3.19
C GLU A 81 6.04 -23.83 -2.26
N GLU A 82 7.26 -24.23 -2.62
CA GLU A 82 8.11 -25.09 -1.79
C GLU A 82 8.37 -24.46 -0.40
N LYS A 83 8.67 -23.16 -0.39
CA LYS A 83 8.93 -22.40 0.83
C LYS A 83 7.69 -22.35 1.73
N ALA A 84 6.52 -22.13 1.14
CA ALA A 84 5.25 -22.15 1.85
C ALA A 84 4.96 -23.52 2.44
N ILE A 85 5.05 -24.60 1.63
CA ILE A 85 4.76 -25.97 2.08
C ILE A 85 5.70 -26.39 3.23
N ALA A 86 7.00 -26.14 3.11
CA ALA A 86 7.94 -26.43 4.20
C ALA A 86 7.57 -25.69 5.50
N ALA A 87 7.14 -24.43 5.38
CA ALA A 87 6.66 -23.64 6.52
C ALA A 87 5.30 -24.10 7.07
N MET A 88 4.42 -24.65 6.22
CA MET A 88 3.13 -25.24 6.63
C MET A 88 3.34 -26.51 7.45
N LEU A 89 4.28 -27.36 7.03
CA LEU A 89 4.60 -28.63 7.70
C LEU A 89 5.40 -28.44 8.99
N TYR A 90 6.15 -27.34 9.12
CA TYR A 90 7.08 -27.11 10.23
C TYR A 90 6.47 -27.29 11.62
N PRO A 91 5.31 -26.69 11.96
CA PRO A 91 4.70 -26.85 13.29
C PRO A 91 4.24 -28.27 13.62
N TYR A 92 4.09 -29.14 12.61
CA TYR A 92 3.59 -30.52 12.73
C TYR A 92 4.70 -31.57 12.56
N SER A 93 5.95 -31.11 12.44
CA SER A 93 7.12 -31.95 12.23
C SER A 93 8.09 -31.82 13.41
N ARG A 94 8.96 -32.82 13.57
CA ARG A 94 10.15 -32.74 14.44
C ARG A 94 11.43 -32.44 13.66
N LEU A 95 11.33 -32.24 12.35
CA LEU A 95 12.47 -32.01 11.47
C LEU A 95 12.84 -30.51 11.45
N PRO A 96 14.14 -30.17 11.43
CA PRO A 96 14.59 -28.81 11.21
C PRO A 96 14.19 -28.30 9.81
N MET A 97 14.08 -26.98 9.68
CA MET A 97 13.63 -26.32 8.44
C MET A 97 14.46 -26.73 7.21
N ARG A 98 15.76 -26.98 7.37
CA ARG A 98 16.62 -27.45 6.26
C ARG A 98 16.14 -28.79 5.69
N GLN A 99 15.87 -29.77 6.56
CA GLN A 99 15.41 -31.09 6.13
C GLN A 99 14.01 -31.05 5.53
N LEU A 100 13.12 -30.18 6.04
CA LEU A 100 11.81 -29.99 5.44
C LEU A 100 11.89 -29.40 4.04
N ARG A 101 12.79 -28.45 3.79
CA ARG A 101 13.00 -27.89 2.45
C ARG A 101 13.56 -28.94 1.48
N GLU A 102 14.50 -29.76 1.92
CA GLU A 102 15.03 -30.88 1.13
C GLU A 102 13.93 -31.91 0.82
N PHE A 103 13.10 -32.25 1.80
CA PHE A 103 11.96 -33.15 1.62
C PHE A 103 10.94 -32.60 0.62
N VAL A 104 10.57 -31.32 0.74
CA VAL A 104 9.61 -30.66 -0.16
C VAL A 104 10.18 -30.50 -1.58
N ALA A 105 11.49 -30.31 -1.74
CA ALA A 105 12.12 -30.24 -3.06
C ALA A 105 12.02 -31.57 -3.84
N GLY A 106 11.87 -32.71 -3.16
CA GLY A 106 11.63 -34.02 -3.76
C GLY A 106 10.14 -34.42 -3.84
N MET A 107 9.23 -33.56 -3.37
CA MET A 107 7.80 -33.84 -3.27
C MET A 107 7.12 -33.72 -4.64
N GLY A 108 6.17 -34.62 -4.93
CA GLY A 108 5.37 -34.53 -6.16
C GLY A 108 4.37 -33.38 -6.10
N SER A 109 3.99 -32.84 -7.28
CA SER A 109 3.01 -31.74 -7.37
C SER A 109 1.67 -32.04 -6.67
N GLN A 110 1.18 -33.29 -6.76
CA GLN A 110 -0.07 -33.70 -6.10
C GLN A 110 0.01 -33.63 -4.56
N GLU A 111 1.13 -34.06 -3.98
CA GLU A 111 1.36 -34.01 -2.54
C GLU A 111 1.48 -32.56 -2.05
N GLY A 112 2.18 -31.72 -2.83
CA GLY A 112 2.28 -30.29 -2.57
C GLY A 112 0.91 -29.59 -2.58
N CYS A 113 0.11 -29.83 -3.63
CA CYS A 113 -1.26 -29.30 -3.71
C CYS A 113 -2.12 -29.76 -2.54
N LYS A 114 -2.00 -31.03 -2.12
CA LYS A 114 -2.71 -31.55 -0.95
C LYS A 114 -2.26 -30.85 0.33
N ALA A 115 -0.97 -30.65 0.54
CA ALA A 115 -0.45 -29.94 1.71
C ALA A 115 -0.97 -28.50 1.79
N ILE A 116 -0.99 -27.79 0.66
CA ILE A 116 -1.56 -26.44 0.56
C ILE A 116 -3.05 -26.47 0.87
N ALA A 117 -3.81 -27.40 0.28
CA ALA A 117 -5.25 -27.52 0.47
C ALA A 117 -5.63 -27.74 1.94
N GLU A 118 -4.96 -28.69 2.60
CA GLU A 118 -5.19 -28.99 4.02
C GLU A 118 -4.84 -27.79 4.91
N TYR A 119 -3.75 -27.08 4.60
CA TYR A 119 -3.36 -25.89 5.35
C TYR A 119 -4.33 -24.73 5.22
N MET A 120 -4.87 -24.52 4.01
CA MET A 120 -5.80 -23.43 3.72
C MET A 120 -7.19 -23.70 4.28
N GLY A 121 -7.59 -24.98 4.32
CA GLY A 121 -8.88 -25.45 4.80
C GLY A 121 -10.06 -24.83 4.04
N THR A 122 -11.25 -24.93 4.66
CA THR A 122 -12.48 -24.34 4.10
C THR A 122 -12.64 -22.90 4.58
N ARG A 123 -12.27 -21.94 3.74
CA ARG A 123 -12.47 -20.51 4.00
C ARG A 123 -13.90 -20.10 3.67
N GLU A 124 -14.75 -19.93 4.67
CA GLU A 124 -16.14 -19.47 4.51
C GLU A 124 -16.28 -17.96 4.33
N ASN A 125 -15.35 -17.18 4.91
CA ASN A 125 -15.36 -15.73 4.81
C ASN A 125 -13.93 -15.16 4.82
N ARG A 126 -13.79 -13.91 4.35
CA ARG A 126 -12.51 -13.18 4.28
C ARG A 126 -11.77 -13.04 5.62
N ARG A 127 -12.44 -13.20 6.77
CA ARG A 127 -11.80 -13.14 8.09
C ARG A 127 -11.10 -14.45 8.46
N HIS A 128 -11.46 -15.56 7.81
CA HIS A 128 -10.70 -16.81 7.90
C HIS A 128 -9.42 -16.63 7.08
N ARG A 129 -8.40 -16.05 7.72
CA ARG A 129 -7.10 -15.79 7.08
C ARG A 129 -6.23 -17.05 7.19
N PRO A 130 -5.49 -17.39 6.13
CA PRO A 130 -4.46 -18.42 6.23
C PRO A 130 -3.44 -18.12 7.33
N GLY A 131 -2.83 -19.18 7.84
CA GLY A 131 -1.85 -19.09 8.91
C GLY A 131 -0.52 -18.45 8.48
N ARG A 132 0.43 -18.42 9.43
CA ARG A 132 1.69 -17.69 9.30
C ARG A 132 2.69 -18.30 8.31
N ALA A 133 2.48 -19.53 7.84
CA ALA A 133 3.38 -20.14 6.85
C ALA A 133 3.48 -19.32 5.57
N LEU A 134 2.40 -18.62 5.20
CA LEU A 134 2.37 -17.73 4.04
C LEU A 134 3.16 -16.43 4.23
N GLU A 135 3.63 -16.12 5.44
CA GLU A 135 4.54 -14.97 5.68
C GLU A 135 5.94 -15.22 5.11
N THR A 136 6.23 -16.44 4.68
CA THR A 136 7.54 -16.80 4.12
C THR A 136 7.69 -16.42 2.66
N VAL A 137 6.59 -16.32 1.88
CA VAL A 137 6.62 -16.00 0.44
C VAL A 137 6.45 -14.50 0.24
N TYR A 138 7.34 -13.84 -0.50
CA TYR A 138 7.34 -12.40 -0.74
C TYR A 138 7.14 -12.05 -2.21
N TYR A 139 6.57 -10.86 -2.41
CA TYR A 139 6.39 -10.19 -3.70
C TYR A 139 6.78 -8.73 -3.54
N THR A 140 7.37 -8.15 -4.58
CA THR A 140 7.64 -6.71 -4.69
C THR A 140 6.93 -6.16 -5.91
N PHE A 141 6.04 -5.20 -5.69
CA PHE A 141 5.32 -4.50 -6.74
C PHE A 141 5.84 -3.07 -6.87
N ASP A 142 6.00 -2.60 -8.10
CA ASP A 142 6.13 -1.18 -8.43
C ASP A 142 4.77 -0.68 -8.96
N VAL A 143 4.27 0.40 -8.38
CA VAL A 143 2.94 0.94 -8.67
C VAL A 143 3.04 2.40 -9.05
N LEU A 144 2.41 2.73 -10.17
CA LEU A 144 2.15 4.09 -10.62
C LEU A 144 0.63 4.31 -10.61
N GLY A 145 0.15 5.17 -9.73
CA GLY A 145 -1.29 5.46 -9.61
C GLY A 145 -1.53 6.81 -8.96
N ASN A 146 -2.77 7.30 -9.00
CA ASN A 146 -3.05 8.63 -8.42
C ASN A 146 -2.73 8.72 -6.92
N TYR A 147 -2.42 9.93 -6.49
CA TYR A 147 -2.05 10.20 -5.12
C TYR A 147 -3.19 9.91 -4.13
N GLY A 148 -4.46 10.05 -4.57
CA GLY A 148 -5.63 9.61 -3.82
C GLY A 148 -5.57 8.13 -3.42
N MET A 149 -5.39 7.24 -4.39
CA MET A 149 -5.31 5.79 -4.15
C MET A 149 -4.11 5.40 -3.29
N TYR A 150 -2.97 6.08 -3.43
CA TYR A 150 -1.82 5.84 -2.56
C TYR A 150 -2.17 6.09 -1.09
N ARG A 151 -2.89 7.17 -0.77
CA ARG A 151 -3.31 7.47 0.61
C ARG A 151 -4.23 6.38 1.18
N ASP A 152 -4.97 5.69 0.33
CA ASP A 152 -5.79 4.54 0.73
C ASP A 152 -4.97 3.28 0.96
N LEU A 153 -4.05 2.96 0.05
CA LEU A 153 -3.22 1.76 0.10
C LEU A 153 -2.13 1.84 1.17
N HIS A 154 -1.58 3.04 1.42
CA HIS A 154 -0.56 3.30 2.43
C HIS A 154 -1.00 2.93 3.86
N ARG A 155 -2.31 2.74 4.09
CA ARG A 155 -2.85 2.30 5.39
C ARG A 155 -2.53 0.85 5.74
N HIS A 156 -2.02 0.05 4.80
CA HIS A 156 -1.51 -1.29 5.07
C HIS A 156 -0.10 -1.20 5.68
N ARG A 157 0.03 -1.59 6.96
CA ARG A 157 1.24 -1.37 7.76
C ARG A 157 2.16 -2.58 7.86
N MET A 158 1.65 -3.76 7.59
CA MET A 158 2.40 -5.03 7.67
C MET A 158 3.14 -5.31 6.36
N LEU A 159 3.80 -4.30 5.80
CA LEU A 159 4.54 -4.39 4.55
C LEU A 159 5.65 -3.34 4.54
N THR A 160 6.58 -3.49 3.61
CA THR A 160 7.54 -2.44 3.29
C THR A 160 6.99 -1.64 2.12
N GLN A 161 6.95 -0.32 2.27
CA GLN A 161 6.60 0.60 1.19
C GLN A 161 7.46 1.85 1.30
N GLU A 162 7.87 2.36 0.16
CA GLU A 162 8.45 3.69 0.02
C GLU A 162 7.91 4.30 -1.26
N ARG A 163 7.79 5.64 -1.26
CA ARG A 163 7.31 6.40 -2.41
C ARG A 163 8.38 7.33 -2.93
N GLN A 164 8.28 7.68 -4.21
CA GLN A 164 8.99 8.81 -4.75
C GLN A 164 8.37 10.13 -4.24
N GLU A 165 9.05 11.24 -4.50
CA GLU A 165 8.47 12.56 -4.24
C GLU A 165 7.20 12.76 -5.07
N LEU A 166 6.23 13.48 -4.52
CA LEU A 166 5.01 13.81 -5.23
C LEU A 166 5.32 14.91 -6.26
N THR A 167 5.04 14.62 -7.54
CA THR A 167 5.33 15.53 -8.65
C THR A 167 4.15 15.60 -9.61
N THR A 168 4.18 16.57 -10.52
CA THR A 168 3.23 16.64 -11.64
C THR A 168 3.71 15.91 -12.89
N LEU A 169 4.92 15.33 -12.87
CA LEU A 169 5.62 14.78 -14.03
C LEU A 169 5.00 13.49 -14.57
N HIS A 170 4.30 12.73 -13.72
CA HIS A 170 3.67 11.47 -14.11
C HIS A 170 2.26 11.65 -14.70
N GLY A 171 1.81 12.89 -14.90
CA GLY A 171 0.45 13.19 -15.33
C GLY A 171 -0.58 12.90 -14.24
N TYR A 172 -1.85 13.01 -14.60
CA TYR A 172 -2.99 12.81 -13.69
C TYR A 172 -4.06 11.92 -14.33
N ASP A 173 -4.90 11.34 -13.49
CA ASP A 173 -6.08 10.59 -13.94
C ASP A 173 -7.22 11.58 -14.26
N ASP A 174 -7.87 11.39 -15.41
CA ASP A 174 -9.04 12.16 -15.86
C ASP A 174 -10.32 11.34 -15.59
N PRO A 175 -11.14 11.70 -14.59
CA PRO A 175 -12.37 10.99 -14.28
C PRO A 175 -13.43 11.21 -15.37
N GLU A 176 -13.89 10.14 -16.01
CA GLU A 176 -14.93 10.19 -17.05
C GLU A 176 -16.24 10.82 -16.53
N GLU A 177 -16.50 10.70 -15.23
CA GLU A 177 -17.64 11.30 -14.57
C GLU A 177 -17.65 12.82 -14.69
N LEU A 178 -16.48 13.48 -14.63
CA LEU A 178 -16.36 14.93 -14.78
C LEU A 178 -16.67 15.39 -16.20
N ALA A 179 -16.29 14.59 -17.20
CA ALA A 179 -16.67 14.83 -18.58
C ALA A 179 -18.19 14.71 -18.78
N ALA A 180 -18.81 13.71 -18.15
CA ALA A 180 -20.25 13.48 -18.24
C ALA A 180 -21.10 14.63 -17.66
N ILE A 181 -20.56 15.40 -16.70
CA ILE A 181 -21.23 16.57 -16.11
C ILE A 181 -20.74 17.91 -16.69
N GLY A 182 -19.88 17.91 -17.71
CA GLY A 182 -19.42 19.12 -18.38
C GLY A 182 -18.33 19.91 -17.66
N PHE A 183 -17.66 19.33 -16.66
CA PHE A 183 -16.63 19.98 -15.85
C PHE A 183 -15.19 19.66 -16.28
N LYS A 184 -15.02 18.95 -17.41
CA LYS A 184 -13.71 18.53 -17.91
C LYS A 184 -12.74 19.70 -18.10
N ASP A 185 -13.15 20.74 -18.82
CA ASP A 185 -12.28 21.88 -19.11
C ASP A 185 -11.85 22.65 -17.85
N GLU A 186 -12.73 22.75 -16.86
CA GLU A 186 -12.44 23.39 -15.57
C GLU A 186 -11.45 22.56 -14.76
N PHE A 187 -11.63 21.24 -14.76
CA PHE A 187 -10.71 20.30 -14.12
C PHE A 187 -9.32 20.36 -14.75
N GLU A 188 -9.22 20.31 -16.08
CA GLU A 188 -7.94 20.39 -16.80
C GLU A 188 -7.23 21.72 -16.53
N LYS A 189 -7.95 22.85 -16.52
CA LYS A 189 -7.40 24.17 -16.13
C LYS A 189 -6.81 24.15 -14.72
N CYS A 190 -7.53 23.55 -13.76
CA CYS A 190 -7.02 23.41 -12.39
C CYS A 190 -5.74 22.56 -12.34
N MET A 191 -5.70 21.45 -13.07
CA MET A 191 -4.51 20.60 -13.12
C MET A 191 -3.32 21.31 -13.76
N GLN A 192 -3.53 22.05 -14.85
CA GLN A 192 -2.49 22.84 -15.53
C GLN A 192 -1.97 23.99 -14.66
N ALA A 193 -2.85 24.67 -13.92
CA ALA A 193 -2.45 25.70 -12.95
C ALA A 193 -1.56 25.11 -11.84
N ALA A 194 -1.90 23.91 -11.36
CA ALA A 194 -1.09 23.20 -10.38
C ALA A 194 0.29 22.79 -10.94
N ASP A 195 0.37 22.29 -12.18
CA ASP A 195 1.65 21.99 -12.84
C ASP A 195 2.52 23.24 -12.99
N SER A 196 1.91 24.34 -13.42
CA SER A 196 2.60 25.63 -13.58
C SER A 196 3.18 26.11 -12.25
N ALA A 197 2.39 26.04 -11.16
CA ALA A 197 2.87 26.37 -9.82
C ALA A 197 3.98 25.40 -9.35
N TYR A 198 3.82 24.10 -9.58
CA TYR A 198 4.79 23.08 -9.21
C TYR A 198 6.13 23.25 -9.92
N ARG A 199 6.17 23.77 -11.16
CA ARG A 199 7.44 24.04 -11.86
C ARG A 199 8.19 25.25 -11.34
N GLU A 200 7.49 26.22 -10.75
CA GLU A 200 8.10 27.46 -10.25
C GLU A 200 8.54 27.36 -8.78
N ILE A 201 7.74 26.72 -7.92
CA ILE A 201 7.98 26.64 -6.47
C ILE A 201 9.34 26.00 -6.11
N PRO A 202 9.78 24.88 -6.72
CA PRO A 202 11.02 24.21 -6.36
C PRO A 202 12.28 25.05 -6.54
N LYS A 203 12.24 26.09 -7.37
CA LYS A 203 13.37 27.02 -7.58
C LYS A 203 13.78 27.74 -6.29
N LYS A 204 12.85 27.88 -5.33
CA LYS A 204 13.10 28.51 -4.02
C LYS A 204 12.70 27.63 -2.84
N MET A 205 11.69 26.78 -3.01
CA MET A 205 11.03 26.02 -1.94
C MET A 205 10.76 24.57 -2.39
N PRO A 206 11.81 23.76 -2.68
CA PRO A 206 11.66 22.40 -3.22
C PRO A 206 10.85 21.47 -2.32
N ALA A 207 11.05 21.53 -1.01
CA ALA A 207 10.32 20.68 -0.06
C ALA A 207 8.80 20.97 -0.07
N GLN A 208 8.41 22.23 -0.28
CA GLN A 208 7.03 22.70 -0.24
C GLN A 208 6.29 22.48 -1.57
N ALA A 209 7.00 22.20 -2.67
CA ALA A 209 6.38 22.05 -3.98
C ALA A 209 5.29 20.95 -4.01
N GLN A 210 5.44 19.91 -3.19
CA GLN A 210 4.44 18.84 -3.05
C GLN A 210 3.06 19.33 -2.59
N TYR A 211 2.96 20.52 -1.96
CA TYR A 211 1.70 21.04 -1.41
C TYR A 211 0.72 21.52 -2.45
N VAL A 212 1.19 21.89 -3.65
CA VAL A 212 0.30 22.35 -4.72
C VAL A 212 -0.20 21.22 -5.60
N VAL A 213 0.25 19.97 -5.39
CA VAL A 213 -0.06 18.83 -6.28
C VAL A 213 -1.42 18.20 -5.90
N PRO A 214 -2.44 18.25 -6.79
CA PRO A 214 -3.74 17.63 -6.56
C PRO A 214 -3.69 16.11 -6.44
N LEU A 215 -4.72 15.53 -5.81
CA LEU A 215 -4.84 14.08 -5.61
C LEU A 215 -4.93 13.27 -6.91
N ALA A 216 -5.36 13.89 -8.00
CA ALA A 216 -5.47 13.24 -9.31
C ALA A 216 -4.11 12.93 -9.94
N TYR A 217 -3.04 13.64 -9.55
CA TYR A 217 -1.70 13.39 -10.07
C TYR A 217 -1.17 12.04 -9.63
N ARG A 218 -0.41 11.40 -10.52
CA ARG A 218 0.16 10.08 -10.30
C ARG A 218 1.42 10.16 -9.45
N LEU A 219 1.53 9.21 -8.54
CA LEU A 219 2.64 8.99 -7.65
C LEU A 219 3.19 7.59 -7.92
N ARG A 220 4.52 7.45 -7.89
CA ARG A 220 5.18 6.14 -7.95
C ARG A 220 5.60 5.69 -6.56
N TRP A 221 5.31 4.44 -6.23
CA TRP A 221 5.76 3.81 -5.00
C TRP A 221 5.93 2.31 -5.20
N TYR A 222 6.80 1.71 -4.41
CA TYR A 222 6.90 0.25 -4.37
C TYR A 222 6.27 -0.30 -3.09
N MET A 223 5.83 -1.56 -3.16
CA MET A 223 5.34 -2.32 -2.01
C MET A 223 5.97 -3.71 -2.02
N LYS A 224 6.68 -4.07 -0.96
CA LYS A 224 7.12 -5.43 -0.69
C LYS A 224 6.28 -6.03 0.44
N LEU A 225 5.58 -7.12 0.13
CA LEU A 225 4.63 -7.75 1.03
C LEU A 225 4.70 -9.27 0.90
N ASN A 226 4.41 -9.97 1.99
CA ASN A 226 4.32 -11.42 1.97
C ASN A 226 2.96 -11.88 1.44
N LEU A 227 2.84 -13.17 1.07
CA LEU A 227 1.61 -13.75 0.54
C LEU A 227 0.43 -13.60 1.51
N ARG A 228 0.64 -13.75 2.82
CA ARG A 228 -0.43 -13.54 3.81
C ARG A 228 -1.02 -12.13 3.75
N GLU A 229 -0.19 -11.14 3.48
CA GLU A 229 -0.59 -9.74 3.30
C GLU A 229 -1.20 -9.48 1.92
N VAL A 230 -0.78 -10.20 0.87
CA VAL A 230 -1.47 -10.20 -0.42
C VAL A 230 -2.92 -10.65 -0.24
N PHE A 231 -3.17 -11.77 0.48
CA PHE A 231 -4.52 -12.22 0.81
C PHE A 231 -5.31 -11.09 1.48
N HIS A 232 -4.72 -10.47 2.49
CA HIS A 232 -5.41 -9.42 3.23
C HIS A 232 -5.73 -8.20 2.37
N MET A 233 -4.73 -7.67 1.65
CA MET A 233 -4.82 -6.45 0.88
C MET A 233 -5.79 -6.62 -0.28
N THR A 234 -5.63 -7.68 -1.07
CA THR A 234 -6.42 -7.87 -2.30
C THR A 234 -7.88 -8.14 -1.98
N GLU A 235 -8.19 -8.97 -0.98
CA GLU A 235 -9.59 -9.24 -0.57
C GLU A 235 -10.26 -8.05 0.12
N LEU A 236 -9.50 -7.22 0.84
CA LEU A 236 -10.06 -6.02 1.47
C LEU A 236 -10.28 -4.90 0.44
N ARG A 237 -9.31 -4.67 -0.42
CA ARG A 237 -9.26 -3.48 -1.30
C ARG A 237 -9.90 -3.69 -2.65
N SER A 238 -10.25 -4.91 -3.03
CA SER A 238 -11.10 -5.18 -4.20
C SER A 238 -12.60 -5.06 -3.89
N SER A 239 -13.00 -5.00 -2.61
CA SER A 239 -14.42 -4.90 -2.20
C SER A 239 -15.19 -3.84 -2.99
N PRO A 240 -16.43 -4.10 -3.45
CA PRO A 240 -17.24 -3.15 -4.23
C PRO A 240 -17.45 -1.78 -3.57
N GLN A 241 -17.34 -1.73 -2.24
CA GLN A 241 -17.45 -0.49 -1.44
C GLN A 241 -16.22 0.42 -1.53
N GLY A 242 -15.16 -0.03 -2.20
CA GLY A 242 -13.94 0.73 -2.35
C GLY A 242 -13.89 1.54 -3.63
N HIS A 243 -13.02 2.55 -3.63
CA HIS A 243 -12.73 3.37 -4.80
C HIS A 243 -12.18 2.54 -5.94
N ILE A 244 -12.67 2.81 -7.15
CA ILE A 244 -12.37 2.04 -8.36
C ILE A 244 -10.87 1.96 -8.62
N ASP A 245 -10.16 3.05 -8.33
CA ASP A 245 -8.71 3.18 -8.54
C ASP A 245 -7.89 2.16 -7.75
N TYR A 246 -8.05 2.12 -6.42
CA TYR A 246 -7.30 1.16 -5.62
C TYR A 246 -7.85 -0.27 -5.74
N ARG A 247 -9.13 -0.43 -6.13
CA ARG A 247 -9.69 -1.75 -6.49
C ARG A 247 -8.96 -2.32 -7.69
N ARG A 248 -8.75 -1.51 -8.73
CA ARG A 248 -8.00 -1.91 -9.93
C ARG A 248 -6.57 -2.33 -9.59
N VAL A 249 -5.89 -1.59 -8.70
CA VAL A 249 -4.55 -1.98 -8.22
C VAL A 249 -4.60 -3.34 -7.51
N ALA A 250 -5.53 -3.53 -6.58
CA ALA A 250 -5.69 -4.79 -5.85
C ALA A 250 -5.98 -5.99 -6.78
N GLN A 251 -6.84 -5.79 -7.78
CA GLN A 251 -7.17 -6.80 -8.79
C GLN A 251 -5.95 -7.13 -9.66
N LYS A 252 -5.23 -6.12 -10.16
CA LYS A 252 -3.99 -6.31 -10.95
C LYS A 252 -2.93 -7.07 -10.14
N MET A 253 -2.72 -6.70 -8.86
CA MET A 253 -1.80 -7.43 -7.98
C MET A 253 -2.19 -8.89 -7.83
N PHE A 254 -3.48 -9.18 -7.59
CA PHE A 254 -3.96 -10.56 -7.52
C PHE A 254 -3.68 -11.35 -8.81
N LEU A 255 -3.95 -10.75 -9.98
CA LEU A 255 -3.70 -11.40 -11.27
C LEU A 255 -2.21 -11.73 -11.47
N LYS A 256 -1.29 -10.82 -11.14
CA LYS A 256 0.15 -11.06 -11.23
C LYS A 256 0.61 -12.16 -10.25
N VAL A 257 0.04 -12.22 -9.03
CA VAL A 257 0.32 -13.34 -8.10
C VAL A 257 -0.21 -14.67 -8.64
N LYS A 258 -1.40 -14.66 -9.24
CA LYS A 258 -1.99 -15.86 -9.85
C LYS A 258 -1.17 -16.39 -11.03
N GLU A 259 -0.53 -15.49 -11.78
CA GLU A 259 0.37 -15.85 -12.87
C GLU A 259 1.61 -16.61 -12.38
N VAL A 260 2.25 -16.16 -11.30
CA VAL A 260 3.50 -16.76 -10.79
C VAL A 260 3.30 -17.91 -9.81
N HIS A 261 2.23 -17.90 -9.01
CA HIS A 261 1.92 -18.94 -8.02
C HIS A 261 0.44 -19.34 -8.05
N PRO A 262 -0.01 -20.03 -9.11
CA PRO A 262 -1.43 -20.36 -9.30
C PRO A 262 -1.99 -21.22 -8.16
N SER A 263 -1.24 -22.19 -7.64
CA SER A 263 -1.73 -23.08 -6.57
C SER A 263 -1.98 -22.34 -5.26
N LEU A 264 -1.16 -21.33 -4.94
CA LEU A 264 -1.34 -20.49 -3.75
C LEU A 264 -2.45 -19.45 -3.96
N ALA A 265 -2.53 -18.87 -5.17
CA ALA A 265 -3.48 -17.83 -5.51
C ALA A 265 -4.93 -18.34 -5.59
N GLU A 266 -5.15 -19.62 -5.90
CA GLU A 266 -6.48 -20.25 -5.93
C GLU A 266 -7.25 -20.06 -4.61
N TYR A 267 -6.53 -19.96 -3.50
CA TYR A 267 -7.14 -19.79 -2.18
C TYR A 267 -7.50 -18.35 -1.85
N ILE A 268 -7.12 -17.35 -2.67
CA ILE A 268 -7.52 -15.95 -2.52
C ILE A 268 -8.91 -15.74 -3.15
N LYS A 269 -9.94 -16.30 -2.50
CA LYS A 269 -11.28 -16.45 -3.07
C LYS A 269 -12.16 -15.20 -3.00
N PHE A 270 -11.79 -14.22 -2.17
CA PHE A 270 -12.63 -13.05 -1.90
C PHE A 270 -12.19 -11.79 -2.64
N VAL A 271 -11.41 -11.94 -3.73
CA VAL A 271 -11.12 -10.83 -4.63
C VAL A 271 -12.32 -10.59 -5.52
N ASP A 272 -12.91 -9.41 -5.40
CA ASP A 272 -13.98 -9.01 -6.29
C ASP A 272 -13.39 -8.51 -7.62
N MET A 273 -13.60 -9.28 -8.69
CA MET A 273 -13.14 -8.97 -10.05
C MET A 273 -14.18 -8.19 -10.86
N SER A 274 -15.28 -7.76 -10.23
CA SER A 274 -16.29 -6.94 -10.91
C SER A 274 -15.74 -5.55 -11.23
N GLY A 275 -16.20 -4.94 -12.32
CA GLY A 275 -15.84 -3.56 -12.69
C GLY A 275 -16.31 -2.50 -11.68
N GLY A 276 -17.10 -2.88 -10.67
CA GLY A 276 -17.74 -1.97 -9.74
C GLY A 276 -19.13 -1.51 -10.17
N GLN A 277 -19.79 -0.78 -9.29
CA GLN A 277 -21.02 -0.04 -9.58
C GLN A 277 -20.70 1.45 -9.65
N LYS A 278 -21.54 2.24 -10.33
CA LYS A 278 -21.38 3.71 -10.47
C LYS A 278 -21.23 4.46 -9.13
N LEU A 279 -21.69 3.88 -8.01
CA LEU A 279 -21.59 4.47 -6.67
C LEU A 279 -21.19 3.39 -5.66
N GLU A 280 -20.00 3.54 -5.07
CA GLU A 280 -19.35 2.55 -4.20
C GLU A 280 -20.21 2.10 -3.01
N ARG A 281 -20.97 3.02 -2.40
CA ARG A 281 -21.74 2.75 -1.17
C ARG A 281 -23.23 2.49 -1.38
N LEU A 282 -23.75 2.73 -2.59
CA LEU A 282 -25.19 2.73 -2.86
C LEU A 282 -25.86 1.42 -2.43
N ASP A 283 -25.29 0.29 -2.81
CA ASP A 283 -25.87 -1.03 -2.49
C ASP A 283 -25.72 -1.41 -1.02
N ALA A 284 -24.68 -0.92 -0.35
CA ALA A 284 -24.51 -1.11 1.09
C ALA A 284 -25.53 -0.27 1.87
N GLU A 285 -25.79 0.94 1.43
CA GLU A 285 -26.83 1.84 1.97
C GLU A 285 -28.21 1.22 1.77
N LYS A 286 -28.57 0.78 0.56
CA LYS A 286 -29.83 0.06 0.29
C LYS A 286 -30.05 -1.14 1.20
N ARG A 287 -29.01 -1.94 1.45
CA ARG A 287 -29.09 -3.10 2.36
C ARG A 287 -29.26 -2.67 3.82
N THR A 288 -28.64 -1.57 4.22
CA THR A 288 -28.76 -1.00 5.56
C THR A 288 -30.18 -0.47 5.76
N ASP A 289 -30.72 0.26 4.78
CA ASP A 289 -32.09 0.76 4.78
C ASP A 289 -33.11 -0.38 4.80
N SER A 290 -32.88 -1.44 4.02
CA SER A 290 -33.75 -2.62 4.03
C SER A 290 -33.76 -3.30 5.41
N LYS A 291 -32.60 -3.43 6.05
CA LYS A 291 -32.50 -3.99 7.42
C LYS A 291 -33.15 -3.08 8.46
N LEU A 292 -32.99 -1.76 8.33
CA LEU A 292 -33.65 -0.78 9.19
C LEU A 292 -35.18 -0.89 9.04
N ALA A 293 -35.69 -0.97 7.82
CA ALA A 293 -37.12 -1.15 7.54
C ALA A 293 -37.67 -2.49 8.09
N GLU A 294 -36.90 -3.57 8.02
CA GLU A 294 -37.26 -4.85 8.66
C GLU A 294 -37.29 -4.76 10.19
N LEU A 295 -36.32 -4.08 10.79
CA LEU A 295 -36.27 -3.85 12.24
C LEU A 295 -37.41 -2.94 12.71
N GLU A 296 -37.73 -1.89 11.96
CA GLU A 296 -38.90 -1.03 12.23
C GLU A 296 -40.22 -1.81 12.13
N LYS A 297 -40.38 -2.69 11.14
CA LYS A 297 -41.55 -3.58 11.07
C LYS A 297 -41.63 -4.54 12.26
N LYS A 298 -40.48 -4.99 12.76
CA LYS A 298 -40.39 -6.00 13.85
C LYS A 298 -40.51 -5.40 15.25
N TYR A 299 -40.02 -4.16 15.45
CA TYR A 299 -39.90 -3.53 16.78
C TYR A 299 -40.53 -2.13 16.87
N GLY A 300 -41.00 -1.56 15.77
CA GLY A 300 -41.56 -0.20 15.69
C GLY A 300 -43.05 -0.07 15.99
N LYS A 301 -43.73 -1.13 16.47
CA LYS A 301 -45.08 -0.99 17.05
C LYS A 301 -44.98 -0.64 18.54
N LYS A 302 -45.10 0.65 18.84
CA LYS A 302 -45.85 1.14 19.99
C LYS A 302 -47.01 1.98 19.48
#